data_AF-A0A7C6AGY3-F1
#
_entry.id   AF-A0A7C6AGY3-F1
#
_cell.length_a   1.000
_cell.length_b   1.000
_cell.length_c   1.000
_cell.angle_alpha   90.00
_cell.angle_beta   90.00
_cell.angle_gamma   90.00
#
_symmetry.space_group_name_H-M   'P 1'
#
loop_
_entity.id
_entity.type
_entity.pdbx_description
1 polymer ?
#
loop_
_entity_poly.entity_id
_entity_poly.type
_entity_poly.pdbx_seq_one_letter_code
_entity_poly.pdbx_strand_id
1 'polypeptide(L)' 'MPLPYLWRFKKFPEGVLDPRQLRILVFLRNNGPHTSGDIARTLGYSVQFTRRALQILRKMGAVEVYLKPTRSLEDYGE' A
#
# COMPACT_ATOMS: atom_id res chain seq x y z
N MET A 1 -13.14 -13.34 7.48
CA MET A 1 -11.82 -13.08 6.86
C MET A 1 -11.23 -11.82 7.48
N PRO A 2 -9.91 -11.75 7.75
CA PRO A 2 -9.29 -10.51 8.21
C PRO A 2 -9.42 -9.44 7.11
N LEU A 3 -9.86 -8.25 7.50
CA LEU A 3 -9.99 -7.09 6.61
C LEU A 3 -8.61 -6.73 6.03
N PRO A 4 -8.42 -6.74 4.70
CA PRO A 4 -7.13 -6.43 4.12
C PRO A 4 -6.87 -4.92 4.18
N TYR A 5 -5.75 -4.54 4.79
CA TYR A 5 -5.22 -3.18 4.68
C TYR A 5 -4.74 -2.92 3.26
N LEU A 6 -5.25 -1.85 2.66
CA LEU A 6 -4.82 -1.36 1.35
C LEU A 6 -3.93 -0.14 1.50
N TRP A 7 -2.89 -0.10 0.69
CA TRP A 7 -1.95 1.01 0.59
C TRP A 7 -2.28 1.81 -0.65
N ARG A 8 -2.43 3.13 -0.52
CA ARG A 8 -2.72 4.03 -1.63
C ARG A 8 -1.61 5.05 -1.80
N PHE A 9 -1.21 5.25 -3.05
CA PHE A 9 -0.29 6.32 -3.43
C PHE A 9 -0.92 7.69 -3.13
N LYS A 10 -0.13 8.57 -2.50
CA LYS A 10 -0.51 9.96 -2.24
C LYS A 10 0.35 10.93 -3.04
N LYS A 11 1.67 10.82 -2.93
CA LYS A 11 2.64 11.64 -3.66
C LYS A 11 4.01 11.00 -3.69
N PHE A 12 4.90 11.50 -4.53
CA PHE A 12 6.33 11.23 -4.37
C PHE A 12 6.89 12.15 -3.28
N PRO A 13 7.64 11.62 -2.30
CA PRO A 13 8.29 12.44 -1.29
C PRO A 13 9.52 13.14 -1.87
N GLU A 14 9.88 14.28 -1.30
CA GLU A 14 11.12 14.98 -1.60
C GLU A 14 12.25 14.36 -0.76
N GLY A 15 13.29 13.84 -1.41
CA GLY A 15 14.43 13.21 -0.74
C GLY A 15 14.96 11.95 -1.44
N VAL A 16 16.01 11.37 -0.87
CA VAL A 16 16.63 10.15 -1.40
C VAL A 16 15.77 8.95 -1.01
N LEU A 17 15.29 8.23 -2.03
CA LEU A 17 14.58 6.96 -1.87
C LEU A 17 15.44 5.79 -2.33
N ASP A 18 15.35 4.67 -1.62
CA ASP A 18 15.84 3.38 -2.14
C ASP A 18 15.09 3.07 -3.44
N PRO A 19 15.77 2.64 -4.52
CA PRO A 19 15.13 2.37 -5.81
C PRO A 19 13.96 1.38 -5.75
N ARG A 20 13.96 0.44 -4.80
CA ARG A 20 12.84 -0.50 -4.59
C ARG A 20 11.65 0.18 -3.93
N GLN A 21 11.87 1.14 -3.05
CA GLN A 21 10.80 1.97 -2.50
C GLN A 21 10.16 2.84 -3.58
N LEU A 22 10.97 3.39 -4.49
CA LEU A 22 10.46 4.12 -5.64
C LEU A 22 9.61 3.22 -6.56
N ARG A 23 10.04 1.97 -6.81
CA ARG A 23 9.25 0.99 -7.57
C ARG A 23 7.90 0.69 -6.91
N ILE A 24 7.84 0.60 -5.57
CA ILE A 24 6.58 0.45 -4.85
C ILE A 24 5.65 1.66 -5.08
N LEU A 25 6.18 2.88 -5.02
CA LEU A 25 5.39 4.09 -5.29
C LEU A 25 4.86 4.15 -6.73
N VAL A 26 5.72 3.84 -7.70
CA VAL A 26 5.31 3.78 -9.13
C VAL A 26 4.24 2.72 -9.34
N PHE A 27 4.39 1.54 -8.73
CA PHE A 27 3.37 0.49 -8.78
C PHE A 27 2.02 0.98 -8.26
N LEU A 28 1.99 1.56 -7.06
CA LEU A 28 0.76 2.07 -6.45
C LEU A 28 0.13 3.23 -7.22
N ARG A 29 0.95 4.10 -7.82
CA ARG A 29 0.47 5.19 -8.68
C ARG A 29 -0.26 4.67 -9.92
N ASN A 30 0.30 3.63 -10.55
CA ASN A 30 -0.21 3.11 -11.83
C ASN A 30 -1.35 2.10 -11.67
N ASN A 31 -1.37 1.34 -10.57
CA ASN A 31 -2.32 0.24 -10.36
C ASN A 31 -3.38 0.54 -9.29
N GLY A 32 -3.25 1.68 -8.59
CA GLY A 32 -4.14 2.01 -7.49
C GLY A 32 -3.87 1.19 -6.22
N PRO A 33 -4.81 1.22 -5.26
CA PRO A 33 -4.56 0.69 -3.92
C PRO A 33 -4.44 -0.83 -3.87
N HIS A 34 -3.41 -1.34 -3.19
CA HIS A 34 -3.11 -2.78 -3.12
C HIS A 34 -2.67 -3.22 -1.73
N THR A 35 -2.79 -4.51 -1.43
CA THR A 35 -2.28 -5.06 -0.17
C THR A 35 -0.76 -5.18 -0.23
N SER A 36 -0.11 -5.25 0.94
CA SER A 36 1.33 -5.53 0.99
C SER A 36 1.70 -6.86 0.34
N GLY A 37 0.78 -7.84 0.34
CA GLY A 37 1.01 -9.15 -0.27
C GLY A 37 1.00 -9.09 -1.78
N ASP A 38 0.06 -8.35 -2.37
CA ASP A 38 -0.04 -8.19 -3.82
C ASP A 38 1.12 -7.38 -4.37
N ILE A 39 1.51 -6.29 -3.68
CA ILE A 39 2.70 -5.49 -4.04
C ILE A 39 3.96 -6.38 -4.02
N ALA A 40 4.13 -7.16 -2.95
CA ALA A 40 5.29 -8.03 -2.79
C ALA A 40 5.37 -9.09 -3.90
N ARG A 41 4.24 -9.75 -4.20
CA ARG A 41 4.13 -10.76 -5.25
C ARG A 41 4.47 -10.17 -6.63
N THR A 42 3.87 -9.02 -6.96
CA THR A 42 4.04 -8.40 -8.28
C THR A 42 5.44 -7.84 -8.51
N LEU A 43 6.06 -7.26 -7.47
CA LEU A 43 7.40 -6.66 -7.58
C LEU A 43 8.54 -7.65 -7.29
N GLY A 44 8.24 -8.91 -6.98
CA GLY A 44 9.24 -9.94 -6.65
C GLY A 44 9.97 -9.67 -5.34
N TYR A 45 9.30 -9.08 -4.35
CA TYR A 45 9.86 -8.74 -3.04
C TYR A 45 9.32 -9.65 -1.94
N SER A 46 10.05 -9.73 -0.82
CA SER A 46 9.49 -10.37 0.37
C SER A 46 8.36 -9.51 0.96
N VAL A 47 7.34 -10.17 1.52
CA VAL A 47 6.23 -9.48 2.19
C VAL A 47 6.73 -8.65 3.38
N GLN A 48 7.73 -9.16 4.11
CA GLN A 48 8.34 -8.46 5.24
C GLN A 48 9.05 -7.16 4.79
N PHE A 49 9.85 -7.22 3.73
CA PHE A 49 10.48 -6.03 3.14
C PHE A 49 9.43 -5.02 2.69
N THR A 50 8.42 -5.47 1.95
CA THR A 50 7.37 -4.62 1.40
C THR A 50 6.59 -3.90 2.49
N ARG A 51 6.25 -4.59 3.58
CA ARG A 51 5.62 -3.98 4.76
C ARG A 51 6.50 -2.91 5.38
N ARG A 52 7.79 -3.18 5.59
CA ARG A 52 8.73 -2.21 6.17
C ARG A 52 8.89 -0.97 5.27
N ALA A 53 9.02 -1.18 3.96
CA ALA A 53 9.10 -0.11 2.97
C ALA A 53 7.83 0.78 3.00
N LEU A 54 6.65 0.18 3.00
CA LEU A 54 5.38 0.91 3.06
C LEU A 54 5.22 1.72 4.35
N GLN A 55 5.69 1.22 5.49
CA GLN A 55 5.70 1.99 6.73
C GLN A 55 6.64 3.20 6.66
N ILE A 56 7.82 3.05 6.05
CA ILE A 56 8.74 4.17 5.83
C ILE A 56 8.10 5.22 4.91
N LEU A 57 7.54 4.78 3.78
CA LEU A 57 6.85 5.64 2.82
C LEU A 57 5.64 6.35 3.45
N ARG A 58 4.93 5.69 4.37
CA ARG A 58 3.84 6.30 5.13
C ARG A 58 4.34 7.41 6.04
N LYS A 59 5.44 7.20 6.76
CA LYS A 59 6.06 8.24 7.60
C LYS A 59 6.48 9.46 6.79
N MET A 60 6.87 9.26 5.53
CA MET A 60 7.19 10.34 4.58
C MET A 60 5.96 10.99 3.93
N GLY A 61 4.75 10.51 4.23
CA GLY A 61 3.51 11.00 3.61
C GLY A 61 3.34 10.64 2.14
N ALA A 62 4.12 9.67 1.64
CA ALA A 62 4.08 9.23 0.24
C ALA A 62 2.92 8.27 -0.05
N VAL A 63 2.48 7.53 0.97
CA VAL A 63 1.34 6.61 0.91
C VAL A 63 0.43 6.78 2.12
N GLU A 64 -0.84 6.42 1.96
CA GLU A 64 -1.80 6.24 3.04
C GLU A 64 -2.23 4.78 3.13
N VAL A 65 -2.74 4.38 4.29
CA VAL A 65 -3.28 3.03 4.51
C VAL A 65 -4.73 3.17 4.95
N TYR A 66 -5.61 2.39 4.35
CA TYR A 66 -7.00 2.32 4.75
C TYR A 66 -7.47 0.87 4.82
N LEU A 67 -8.44 0.65 5.70
CA LEU A 67 -9.11 -0.63 5.85
C LEU A 67 -10.12 -0.73 4.71
N LYS A 68 -10.05 -1.76 3.88
CA LYS A 68 -11.17 -2.06 2.98
C LYS A 68 -12.25 -2.78 3.82
N PRO A 69 -13.41 -2.17 4.08
CA PRO A 69 -14.49 -2.87 4.75
C PRO A 69 -14.91 -4.06 3.87
N THR A 70 -15.02 -5.26 4.45
CA THR A 70 -15.60 -6.42 3.75
C THR A 70 -17.12 -6.31 3.62
N ARG A 71 -17.74 -5.38 4.35
CA ARG A 71 -19.18 -5.13 4.35
C ARG A 71 -19.48 -3.76 3.77
N SER A 72 -20.45 -3.73 2.88
CA SER A 72 -21.09 -2.53 2.34
C SER A 72 -21.89 -1.86 3.46
N LEU A 73 -22.16 -0.55 3.37
CA LEU A 73 -23.12 0.10 4.29
C LEU A 73 -24.51 -0.56 4.23
N GLU A 74 -24.84 -1.18 3.10
CA GLU A 74 -26.07 -1.95 2.87
C GLU A 74 -26.17 -3.20 3.77
N ASP A 75 -25.04 -3.80 4.16
CA ASP A 75 -25.02 -5.00 5.03
C ASP A 75 -25.30 -4.69 6.51
N TYR A 76 -25.42 -3.40 6.87
CA TYR A 76 -25.73 -2.94 8.23
C TYR A 76 -27.16 -2.40 8.37
N GLY A 77 -27.94 -2.41 7.28
CA GLY A 77 -29.32 -1.93 7.24
C GLY A 77 -30.38 -3.01 7.50
N GLU A 78 -29.99 -4.25 7.83
CA GLU A 78 -30.88 -5.37 8.16
C GLU A 78 -30.89 -5.68 9.66
#